data_AF-A0A9P5XHJ5-F1
#
_entry.id   AF-A0A9P5XHJ5-F1
#
_cell.length_a   1.000
_cell.length_b   1.000
_cell.length_c   1.000
_cell.angle_alpha   90.00
_cell.angle_beta   90.00
_cell.angle_gamma   90.00
#
_symmetry.space_group_name_H-M   'P 1'
#
loop_
_entity.id
_entity.type
_entity.pdbx_description
1 polymer ?
#
loop_
_entity_poly.entity_id
_entity_poly.type
_entity_poly.pdbx_seq_one_letter_code
_entity_poly.pdbx_strand_id
1 'polypeptide(L)'
;MASSSYQTPTYGSGSSNWGSSSSGSSYNDCVSQCVAQYGSAPQPWTPPPTQTSSDSGSTGNGVTHTVIVAPSQGVFRYVPFAVNASVGDTVKFMWGANNHTVTKGSVLTPCNATSDSPFASGLQLKDFVFTQVVNDTNPTFFHCAVPGHCQMGMFGIINPPSNSGAGTSVSLMMSNWTSSNPNLAAYAAITTNMTQNNTVASHWGGNIDVATLPGWSQPLVAENVMYTRNFLATNPEAIKQDGSVDLGNAGSTPLMFPQDVSAELNGAGAAPNATSAASVPAAVSSAASSASSTASSSAAPAAANGAVTTSPKFVVALVAAAASFFLL
;
A
#
# COMPACT_ATOMS: atom_id res chain seq x y z
N MET A 1 -15.85 26.96 33.44
CA MET A 1 -16.44 25.96 32.54
C MET A 1 -17.50 26.65 31.70
N ALA A 2 -17.29 26.79 30.39
CA ALA A 2 -18.34 26.89 29.36
C ALA A 2 -17.71 27.27 28.01
N SER A 3 -17.86 26.34 27.07
CA SER A 3 -17.77 26.34 25.61
C SER A 3 -17.62 27.68 24.87
N SER A 4 -16.65 27.74 23.95
CA SER A 4 -16.78 28.55 22.73
C SER A 4 -17.02 27.63 21.54
N SER A 5 -18.24 27.75 21.01
CA SER A 5 -18.72 27.12 19.78
C SER A 5 -17.92 27.60 18.56
N TYR A 6 -17.42 26.66 17.76
CA TYR A 6 -16.97 26.93 16.40
C TYR A 6 -18.19 27.14 15.50
N GLN A 7 -18.32 28.33 14.90
CA GLN A 7 -19.14 28.53 13.70
C GLN A 7 -18.25 28.32 12.48
N THR A 8 -18.66 27.44 11.57
CA THR A 8 -18.07 27.34 10.23
C THR A 8 -18.49 28.55 9.40
N PRO A 9 -17.61 29.16 8.60
CA PRO A 9 -18.03 30.21 7.67
C PRO A 9 -18.95 29.61 6.60
N THR A 10 -20.20 30.07 6.61
CA THR A 10 -21.11 30.01 5.48
C THR A 10 -20.46 30.69 4.28
N TYR A 11 -20.25 29.96 3.18
CA TYR A 11 -19.88 30.55 1.90
C TYR A 11 -21.05 31.38 1.38
N GLY A 12 -21.03 32.68 1.69
CA GLY A 12 -21.95 33.66 1.13
C GLY A 12 -21.54 34.01 -0.29
N SER A 13 -22.29 33.51 -1.27
CA SER A 13 -22.29 33.99 -2.65
C SER A 13 -22.89 35.40 -2.70
N GLY A 14 -22.12 36.40 -2.28
CA GLY A 14 -22.50 37.81 -2.32
C GLY A 14 -21.77 38.51 -3.47
N SER A 15 -22.46 38.70 -4.60
CA SER A 15 -22.02 39.59 -5.66
C SER A 15 -21.95 41.02 -5.14
N SER A 16 -20.77 41.63 -5.22
CA SER A 16 -20.64 43.09 -5.09
C SER A 16 -20.14 43.66 -6.42
N ASN A 17 -20.97 44.58 -6.91
CA ASN A 17 -20.87 45.31 -8.16
C ASN A 17 -19.67 46.26 -8.12
N TRP A 18 -18.57 45.92 -8.80
CA TRP A 18 -17.46 46.86 -8.97
C TRP A 18 -17.73 47.74 -10.19
N GLY A 19 -18.28 48.90 -9.91
CA GLY A 19 -18.58 49.95 -10.87
C GLY A 19 -17.33 50.44 -11.61
N SER A 20 -17.56 50.72 -12.89
CA SER A 20 -16.64 51.35 -13.84
C SER A 20 -15.99 52.62 -13.29
N SER A 21 -14.67 52.73 -13.40
CA SER A 21 -13.92 53.87 -13.99
C SER A 21 -12.43 53.77 -13.63
N SER A 22 -11.58 53.76 -14.68
CA SER A 22 -10.20 54.26 -14.75
C SER A 22 -9.39 54.46 -13.45
N SER A 23 -8.22 53.81 -13.42
CA SER A 23 -7.07 53.94 -12.49
C SER A 23 -7.06 52.99 -11.28
N GLY A 24 -6.25 51.92 -11.38
CA GLY A 24 -5.47 51.21 -10.34
C GLY A 24 -5.94 50.99 -8.88
N SER A 25 -7.13 51.41 -8.48
CA SER A 25 -7.54 51.50 -7.08
C SER A 25 -8.27 50.26 -6.56
N SER A 26 -9.00 49.53 -7.41
CA SER A 26 -9.81 48.38 -6.99
C SER A 26 -8.98 47.18 -6.50
N TYR A 27 -7.78 46.99 -7.06
CA TYR A 27 -6.85 45.96 -6.58
C TYR A 27 -6.23 46.34 -5.23
N ASN A 28 -5.85 47.61 -5.06
CA ASN A 28 -5.26 48.09 -3.81
C ASN A 28 -6.26 48.09 -2.65
N ASP A 29 -7.54 48.36 -2.90
CA ASP A 29 -8.58 48.22 -1.89
C ASP A 29 -8.82 46.75 -1.49
N CYS A 30 -8.76 45.83 -2.46
CA CYS A 30 -8.83 44.39 -2.19
C CYS A 30 -7.66 43.91 -1.32
N VAL A 31 -6.44 44.33 -1.64
CA VAL A 31 -5.24 43.99 -0.88
C VAL A 31 -5.27 44.59 0.52
N SER A 32 -5.76 45.82 0.67
CA SER A 32 -5.84 46.51 1.97
C SER A 32 -6.81 45.82 2.93
N GLN A 33 -7.95 45.31 2.44
CA GLN A 33 -8.89 44.54 3.24
C GLN A 33 -8.32 43.16 3.63
N CYS A 34 -7.53 42.54 2.75
CA CYS A 34 -6.85 41.27 3.02
C CYS A 34 -5.80 41.43 4.15
N VAL A 35 -4.98 42.49 4.10
CA VAL A 35 -3.97 42.78 5.14
C VAL A 35 -4.61 43.12 6.49
N ALA A 36 -5.74 43.82 6.50
CA ALA A 36 -6.47 44.12 7.73
C ALA A 36 -7.04 42.88 8.44
N GLN A 37 -7.35 41.81 7.68
CA GLN A 37 -7.94 40.58 8.21
C GLN A 37 -6.91 39.51 8.60
N TYR A 38 -5.75 39.46 7.94
CA TYR A 38 -4.75 38.40 8.12
C TYR A 38 -3.36 38.87 8.58
N GLY A 39 -3.17 40.18 8.74
CA GLY A 39 -1.88 40.79 9.08
C GLY A 39 -0.96 40.99 7.87
N SER A 40 0.05 41.84 8.02
CA SER A 40 1.04 42.12 6.97
C SER A 40 1.93 40.90 6.71
N ALA A 41 2.25 40.62 5.44
CA ALA A 41 3.29 39.65 5.10
C ALA A 41 4.64 40.08 5.72
N PRO A 42 5.43 39.15 6.29
CA PRO A 42 6.77 39.48 6.78
C PRO A 42 7.62 40.04 5.63
N GLN A 43 8.39 41.10 5.94
CA GLN A 43 9.29 41.75 4.97
C GLN A 43 10.26 40.72 4.36
N PRO A 44 10.62 40.84 3.07
CA PRO A 44 11.66 40.02 2.49
C PRO A 44 12.99 40.32 3.21
N TRP A 45 13.42 39.34 3.98
CA TRP A 45 14.73 39.27 4.59
C TRP A 45 15.80 39.32 3.49
N THR A 46 16.64 40.37 3.53
CA THR A 46 17.87 40.43 2.73
C THR A 46 18.90 39.49 3.35
N PRO A 47 19.40 38.46 2.64
CA PRO A 47 20.40 37.56 3.19
C PRO A 47 21.73 38.31 3.44
N PRO A 48 22.44 38.03 4.55
CA PRO A 48 23.83 38.44 4.71
C PRO A 48 24.71 37.77 3.62
N PRO A 49 25.86 38.36 3.25
CA PRO A 49 26.68 37.86 2.15
C PRO A 49 27.06 36.40 2.38
N THR A 50 26.94 35.61 1.31
CA THR A 50 27.31 34.21 1.21
C THR A 50 28.66 33.95 1.89
N GLN A 51 28.62 33.37 3.09
CA GLN A 51 29.74 32.54 3.51
C GLN A 51 29.62 31.29 2.65
N THR A 52 30.54 31.16 1.70
CA THR A 52 30.97 29.86 1.18
C THR A 52 31.44 29.02 2.34
N SER A 53 30.50 28.44 3.08
CA SER A 53 30.72 27.18 3.75
C SER A 53 30.72 26.18 2.61
N SER A 54 31.90 25.71 2.26
CA SER A 54 32.10 24.51 1.47
C SER A 54 31.08 23.47 1.90
N ASP A 55 30.04 23.29 1.07
CA ASP A 55 29.11 22.18 1.23
C ASP A 55 30.00 20.95 1.15
N SER A 56 30.27 20.35 2.30
CA SER A 56 30.83 19.01 2.36
C SER A 56 29.68 18.14 1.90
N GLY A 57 29.49 18.09 0.58
CA GLY A 57 28.58 17.18 -0.05
C GLY A 57 28.93 15.82 0.51
N SER A 58 27.99 15.23 1.23
CA SER A 58 28.07 13.83 1.62
C SER A 58 27.99 13.04 0.32
N THR A 59 29.11 12.93 -0.39
CA THR A 59 29.30 12.01 -1.49
C THR A 59 29.17 10.63 -0.87
N GLY A 60 28.01 10.00 -1.04
CA GLY A 60 27.80 8.61 -0.70
C GLY A 60 28.89 7.76 -1.32
N ASN A 61 29.14 6.59 -0.75
CA ASN A 61 30.23 5.69 -1.19
C ASN A 61 29.94 5.03 -2.56
N GLY A 62 29.00 5.56 -3.34
CA GLY A 62 28.51 4.97 -4.59
C GLY A 62 27.77 3.66 -4.35
N VAL A 63 27.04 3.54 -3.23
CA VAL A 63 26.34 2.29 -2.89
C VAL A 63 25.23 2.03 -3.90
N THR A 64 25.06 0.77 -4.30
CA THR A 64 23.95 0.37 -5.16
C THR A 64 22.81 -0.23 -4.32
N HIS A 65 21.67 0.46 -4.29
CA HIS A 65 20.41 -0.02 -3.71
C HIS A 65 19.62 -0.74 -4.79
N THR A 66 19.28 -2.01 -4.60
CA THR A 66 18.51 -2.76 -5.61
C THR A 66 17.02 -2.73 -5.27
N VAL A 67 16.19 -2.47 -6.29
CA VAL A 67 14.73 -2.54 -6.22
C VAL A 67 14.26 -3.50 -7.29
N ILE A 68 13.51 -4.52 -6.90
CA ILE A 68 12.90 -5.47 -7.83
C ILE A 68 11.58 -4.88 -8.31
N VAL A 69 11.43 -4.77 -9.64
CA VAL A 69 10.22 -4.30 -10.31
C VAL A 69 9.36 -5.49 -10.66
N ALA A 70 8.18 -5.59 -10.04
CA ALA A 70 7.25 -6.71 -10.20
C ALA A 70 7.94 -8.08 -10.02
N PRO A 71 8.11 -8.56 -8.78
CA PRO A 71 8.91 -9.76 -8.49
C PRO A 71 8.46 -11.01 -9.24
N SER A 72 7.18 -11.11 -9.57
CA SER A 72 6.61 -12.15 -10.43
C SER A 72 5.41 -11.62 -11.21
N GLN A 73 5.00 -12.34 -12.26
CA GLN A 73 3.87 -11.93 -13.10
C GLN A 73 2.59 -11.85 -12.26
N GLY A 74 1.91 -10.70 -12.33
CA GLY A 74 0.69 -10.43 -11.56
C GLY A 74 0.93 -9.75 -10.21
N VAL A 75 2.19 -9.54 -9.79
CA VAL A 75 2.51 -8.78 -8.57
C VAL A 75 2.80 -7.32 -8.91
N PHE A 76 2.00 -6.41 -8.34
CA PHE A 76 2.06 -4.97 -8.60
C PHE A 76 2.88 -4.24 -7.54
N ARG A 77 4.11 -4.69 -7.29
CA ARG A 77 4.97 -4.18 -6.21
C ARG A 77 6.37 -3.80 -6.69
N TYR A 78 6.98 -2.87 -5.99
CA TYR A 78 8.43 -2.68 -5.95
C TYR A 78 8.97 -3.27 -4.65
N VAL A 79 10.10 -3.99 -4.71
CA VAL A 79 10.64 -4.69 -3.54
C VAL A 79 12.14 -4.40 -3.35
N PRO A 80 12.54 -3.73 -2.26
CA PRO A 80 11.65 -3.01 -1.34
C PRO A 80 10.96 -1.85 -2.05
N PHE A 81 9.78 -1.44 -1.59
CA PHE A 81 9.10 -0.28 -2.17
C PHE A 81 9.74 1.05 -1.74
N ALA A 82 10.53 1.02 -0.67
CA ALA A 82 11.22 2.19 -0.13
C ALA A 82 12.71 1.91 0.07
N VAL A 83 13.55 2.89 -0.24
CA VAL A 83 15.01 2.83 -0.05
C VAL A 83 15.53 4.12 0.59
N ASN A 84 16.48 4.03 1.50
CA ASN A 84 17.21 5.17 2.04
C ASN A 84 18.59 5.24 1.36
N ALA A 85 18.87 6.33 0.67
CA ALA A 85 20.05 6.48 -0.16
C ALA A 85 20.67 7.87 -0.02
N SER A 86 22.01 7.92 -0.05
CA SER A 86 22.79 9.15 0.01
C SER A 86 23.01 9.72 -1.40
N VAL A 87 23.34 11.00 -1.49
CA VAL A 87 23.74 11.62 -2.76
C VAL A 87 24.92 10.86 -3.36
N GLY A 88 24.85 10.51 -4.64
CA GLY A 88 25.86 9.70 -5.33
C GLY A 88 25.63 8.19 -5.28
N ASP A 89 24.72 7.70 -4.43
CA ASP A 89 24.27 6.30 -4.51
C ASP A 89 23.49 6.04 -5.81
N THR A 90 23.39 4.78 -6.21
CA THR A 90 22.62 4.34 -7.37
C THR A 90 21.45 3.45 -6.94
N VAL A 91 20.25 3.75 -7.40
CA VAL A 91 19.11 2.84 -7.32
C VAL A 91 19.05 2.01 -8.60
N LYS A 92 19.26 0.70 -8.48
CA LYS A 92 19.22 -0.29 -9.57
C LYS A 92 17.88 -1.02 -9.54
N PHE A 93 17.03 -0.74 -10.52
CA PHE A 93 15.76 -1.40 -10.73
C PHE A 93 15.94 -2.64 -11.61
N MET A 94 15.47 -3.80 -11.15
CA MET A 94 15.58 -5.09 -11.87
C MET A 94 14.21 -5.71 -12.10
N TRP A 95 13.84 -6.01 -13.35
CA TRP A 95 12.51 -6.52 -13.67
C TRP A 95 12.39 -8.02 -13.40
N GLY A 96 11.48 -8.39 -12.49
CA GLY A 96 11.08 -9.78 -12.24
C GLY A 96 9.98 -10.28 -13.18
N ALA A 97 9.24 -9.37 -13.81
CA ALA A 97 8.10 -9.66 -14.68
C ALA A 97 7.98 -8.68 -15.86
N ASN A 98 7.13 -9.04 -16.83
CA ASN A 98 6.90 -8.26 -18.03
C ASN A 98 5.91 -7.11 -17.81
N ASN A 99 5.97 -6.09 -18.67
CA ASN A 99 4.94 -5.05 -18.80
C ASN A 99 4.85 -4.13 -17.58
N HIS A 100 6.01 -3.64 -17.12
CA HIS A 100 6.11 -2.67 -16.03
C HIS A 100 7.05 -1.52 -16.40
N THR A 101 6.91 -0.39 -15.70
CA THR A 101 7.75 0.80 -15.85
C THR A 101 8.26 1.24 -14.49
N VAL A 102 9.28 2.09 -14.47
CA VAL A 102 9.68 2.93 -13.34
C VAL A 102 9.66 4.37 -13.85
N THR A 103 8.75 5.19 -13.33
CA THR A 103 8.56 6.58 -13.75
C THR A 103 8.58 7.49 -12.53
N LYS A 104 9.38 8.56 -12.54
CA LYS A 104 9.40 9.53 -11.44
C LYS A 104 8.02 10.18 -11.28
N GLY A 105 7.47 10.08 -10.08
CA GLY A 105 6.16 10.61 -9.71
C GLY A 105 6.24 12.00 -9.09
N SER A 106 5.09 12.65 -9.01
CA SER A 106 4.87 13.87 -8.22
C SER A 106 4.76 13.52 -6.73
N VAL A 107 5.33 14.37 -5.87
CA VAL A 107 5.25 14.24 -4.40
C VAL A 107 3.80 14.33 -3.91
N LEU A 108 2.97 15.15 -4.55
CA LEU A 108 1.57 15.34 -4.18
C LEU A 108 0.64 14.27 -4.77
N THR A 109 1.05 13.67 -5.88
CA THR A 109 0.26 12.75 -6.69
C THR A 109 1.14 11.58 -7.12
N PRO A 110 1.33 10.56 -6.26
CA PRO A 110 2.36 9.53 -6.45
C PRO A 110 2.16 8.68 -7.73
N CYS A 111 0.95 8.65 -8.30
CA CYS A 111 0.64 7.96 -9.56
C CYS A 111 0.70 8.84 -10.81
N ASN A 112 1.18 10.08 -10.70
CA ASN A 112 1.32 11.01 -11.82
C ASN A 112 2.79 11.30 -12.04
N ALA A 113 3.22 11.23 -13.31
CA ALA A 113 4.57 11.63 -13.68
C ALA A 113 4.82 13.11 -13.33
N THR A 114 6.03 13.41 -12.89
CA THR A 114 6.48 14.79 -12.67
C THR A 114 7.27 15.32 -13.87
N SER A 115 7.24 16.63 -14.10
CA SER A 115 8.15 17.33 -15.03
C SER A 115 9.41 17.83 -14.33
N ASP A 116 9.46 17.77 -12.99
CA ASP A 116 10.63 18.18 -12.21
C ASP A 116 11.70 17.08 -12.20
N SER A 117 12.80 17.33 -12.90
CA SER A 117 13.96 16.42 -13.02
C SER A 117 13.52 14.98 -13.31
N PRO A 118 12.82 14.73 -14.43
CA PRO A 118 12.10 13.48 -14.68
C PRO A 118 13.06 12.33 -15.01
N PHE A 119 12.63 11.11 -14.67
CA PHE A 119 13.19 9.88 -15.23
C PHE A 119 12.05 8.92 -15.57
N ALA A 120 12.27 8.09 -16.59
CA ALA A 120 11.35 7.03 -16.97
C ALA A 120 12.12 5.89 -17.65
N SER A 121 11.86 4.65 -17.24
CA SER A 121 12.41 3.46 -17.91
C SER A 121 11.73 3.16 -19.26
N GLY A 122 10.53 3.69 -19.49
CA GLY A 122 9.60 3.15 -20.50
C GLY A 122 9.00 1.80 -20.08
N LEU A 123 8.19 1.21 -20.96
CA LEU A 123 7.63 -0.13 -20.77
C LEU A 123 8.69 -1.19 -21.04
N GLN A 124 8.96 -2.03 -20.04
CA GLN A 124 10.05 -2.99 -20.08
C GLN A 124 9.57 -4.41 -19.74
N LEU A 125 10.41 -5.37 -20.12
CA LEU A 125 10.17 -6.81 -19.93
C LEU A 125 11.06 -7.35 -18.81
N LYS A 126 10.80 -8.60 -18.43
CA LYS A 126 11.61 -9.36 -17.47
C LYS A 126 13.10 -9.31 -17.84
N ASP A 127 13.96 -9.30 -16.83
CA ASP A 127 15.43 -9.23 -16.90
C ASP A 127 15.99 -7.88 -17.40
N PHE A 128 15.14 -6.89 -17.68
CA PHE A 128 15.60 -5.51 -17.91
C PHE A 128 16.15 -4.88 -16.64
N VAL A 129 17.13 -3.99 -16.80
CA VAL A 129 17.74 -3.22 -15.71
C VAL A 129 17.69 -1.72 -16.04
N PHE A 130 17.26 -0.93 -15.07
CA PHE A 130 17.26 0.53 -15.13
C PHE A 130 17.98 1.08 -13.90
N THR A 131 18.79 2.12 -14.06
CA THR A 131 19.55 2.71 -12.95
C THR A 131 19.29 4.20 -12.83
N GLN A 132 19.15 4.68 -11.61
CA GLN A 132 19.02 6.10 -11.31
C GLN A 132 20.02 6.52 -10.23
N VAL A 133 20.84 7.54 -10.52
CA VAL A 133 21.73 8.15 -9.54
C VAL A 133 20.92 9.08 -8.63
N VAL A 134 21.19 9.02 -7.33
CA VAL A 134 20.59 9.88 -6.32
C VAL A 134 21.33 11.21 -6.30
N ASN A 135 20.65 12.30 -6.65
CA ASN A 135 21.26 13.63 -6.76
C ASN A 135 20.99 14.51 -5.53
N ASP A 136 19.97 14.17 -4.74
CA ASP A 136 19.58 14.85 -3.51
C ASP A 136 18.88 13.88 -2.56
N THR A 137 18.68 14.28 -1.30
CA THR A 137 18.06 13.44 -0.27
C THR A 137 16.57 13.74 -0.07
N ASN A 138 15.94 14.54 -0.93
CA ASN A 138 14.50 14.79 -0.82
C ASN A 138 13.72 13.51 -1.20
N PRO A 139 12.50 13.34 -0.64
CA PRO A 139 11.63 12.23 -1.03
C PRO A 139 11.37 12.22 -2.54
N THR A 140 11.78 11.14 -3.20
CA THR A 140 11.54 10.94 -4.63
C THR A 140 10.58 9.77 -4.83
N PHE A 141 9.37 10.09 -5.27
CA PHE A 141 8.36 9.10 -5.60
C PHE A 141 8.60 8.53 -7.00
N PHE A 142 8.30 7.26 -7.17
CA PHE A 142 8.26 6.62 -8.49
C PHE A 142 7.09 5.64 -8.56
N HIS A 143 6.56 5.43 -9.76
CA HIS A 143 5.41 4.56 -9.96
C HIS A 143 5.48 3.80 -11.27
N CYS A 144 4.68 2.74 -11.37
CA CYS A 144 4.41 2.10 -12.65
C CYS A 144 3.32 2.90 -13.39
N ALA A 145 3.61 3.29 -14.62
CA ALA A 145 2.74 4.10 -15.48
C ALA A 145 1.78 3.25 -16.32
N VAL A 146 1.84 1.91 -16.22
CA VAL A 146 0.83 1.05 -16.83
C VAL A 146 -0.52 1.31 -16.16
N PRO A 147 -1.60 1.53 -16.92
CA PRO A 147 -2.90 1.86 -16.37
C PRO A 147 -3.34 0.88 -15.26
N GLY A 148 -3.77 1.42 -14.12
CA GLY A 148 -4.24 0.67 -12.96
C GLY A 148 -3.14 0.14 -12.04
N HIS A 149 -1.92 -0.09 -12.51
CA HIS A 149 -0.87 -0.72 -11.68
C HIS A 149 -0.53 0.12 -10.44
N CYS A 150 -0.39 1.45 -10.59
CA CYS A 150 -0.10 2.31 -9.45
C CYS A 150 -1.23 2.34 -8.42
N GLN A 151 -2.50 2.37 -8.88
CA GLN A 151 -3.68 2.35 -8.01
C GLN A 151 -3.85 1.01 -7.28
N MET A 152 -3.25 -0.06 -7.81
CA MET A 152 -3.12 -1.36 -7.13
C MET A 152 -1.91 -1.42 -6.16
N GLY A 153 -1.23 -0.30 -5.92
CA GLY A 153 -0.11 -0.21 -4.99
C GLY A 153 1.27 -0.21 -5.62
N MET A 154 1.40 -0.17 -6.95
CA MET A 154 2.71 -0.19 -7.62
C MET A 154 3.38 1.20 -7.68
N PHE A 155 3.77 1.70 -6.51
CA PHE A 155 4.58 2.88 -6.32
C PHE A 155 5.66 2.64 -5.26
N GLY A 156 6.70 3.46 -5.28
CA GLY A 156 7.80 3.40 -4.33
C GLY A 156 8.40 4.77 -4.05
N ILE A 157 9.28 4.82 -3.07
CA ILE A 157 9.82 6.07 -2.52
C ILE A 157 11.32 5.91 -2.22
N ILE A 158 12.14 6.73 -2.86
CA ILE A 158 13.52 6.94 -2.43
C ILE A 158 13.48 8.01 -1.34
N ASN A 159 14.15 7.77 -0.22
CA ASN A 159 14.22 8.64 0.95
C ASN A 159 12.82 9.03 1.47
N PRO A 160 11.97 8.06 1.89
CA PRO A 160 10.66 8.39 2.43
C PRO A 160 10.76 9.28 3.67
N PRO A 161 9.77 10.18 3.91
CA PRO A 161 9.64 10.85 5.19
C PRO A 161 9.62 9.81 6.33
N SER A 162 10.39 10.05 7.39
CA SER A 162 10.56 9.10 8.48
C SER A 162 10.43 9.79 9.83
N ASN A 163 9.44 9.38 10.61
CA ASN A 163 9.24 9.82 11.99
C ASN A 163 8.51 8.75 12.79
N SER A 164 9.24 7.91 13.52
CA SER A 164 8.65 6.81 14.30
C SER A 164 7.74 7.26 15.44
N GLY A 165 7.84 8.51 15.90
CA GLY A 165 7.00 9.07 16.96
C GLY A 165 5.76 9.79 16.46
N ALA A 166 5.64 10.06 15.15
CA ALA A 166 4.47 10.70 14.59
C ALA A 166 3.27 9.74 14.60
N GLY A 167 2.10 10.22 15.01
CA GLY A 167 0.84 9.47 14.92
C GLY A 167 0.49 9.04 13.48
N THR A 168 1.12 9.67 12.49
CA THR A 168 1.05 9.36 11.05
C THR A 168 2.12 8.38 10.57
N SER A 169 2.93 7.82 11.46
CA SER A 169 3.85 6.73 11.10
C SER A 169 3.09 5.45 10.79
N VAL A 170 3.62 4.63 9.87
CA VAL A 170 3.04 3.33 9.52
C VAL A 170 2.81 2.47 10.77
N SER A 171 3.76 2.43 11.70
CA SER A 171 3.63 1.65 12.95
C SER A 171 2.42 2.07 13.79
N LEU A 172 2.15 3.37 13.92
CA LEU A 172 1.03 3.88 14.72
C LEU A 172 -0.29 3.88 13.95
N MET A 173 -0.26 4.00 12.62
CA MET A 173 -1.47 3.97 11.78
C MET A 173 -1.97 2.56 11.46
N MET A 174 -1.12 1.52 11.56
CA MET A 174 -1.50 0.15 11.18
C MET A 174 -2.75 -0.35 11.90
N SER A 175 -2.90 -0.07 13.20
CA SER A 175 -4.08 -0.46 13.99
C SER A 175 -5.35 0.23 13.49
N ASN A 176 -5.25 1.51 13.11
CA ASN A 176 -6.37 2.26 12.55
C ASN A 176 -6.80 1.65 11.20
N TRP A 177 -5.87 1.43 10.27
CA TRP A 177 -6.21 0.86 8.97
C TRP A 177 -6.78 -0.56 9.06
N THR A 178 -6.20 -1.41 9.92
CA THR A 178 -6.68 -2.79 10.12
C THR A 178 -8.05 -2.83 10.82
N SER A 179 -8.34 -1.89 11.71
CA SER A 179 -9.67 -1.79 12.34
C SER A 179 -10.78 -1.40 11.35
N SER A 180 -10.43 -0.67 10.29
CA SER A 180 -11.38 -0.15 9.30
C SER A 180 -11.43 -0.96 8.01
N ASN A 181 -10.48 -1.88 7.78
CA ASN A 181 -10.38 -2.67 6.56
C ASN A 181 -10.10 -4.16 6.90
N PRO A 182 -11.08 -5.06 6.73
CA PRO A 182 -10.90 -6.48 7.05
C PRO A 182 -9.86 -7.17 6.17
N ASN A 183 -9.68 -6.75 4.92
CA ASN A 183 -8.65 -7.29 4.04
C ASN A 183 -7.26 -6.93 4.56
N LEU A 184 -7.08 -5.68 4.99
CA LEU A 184 -5.81 -5.26 5.57
C LEU A 184 -5.54 -5.94 6.91
N ALA A 185 -6.57 -6.17 7.73
CA ALA A 185 -6.45 -6.95 8.96
C ALA A 185 -5.99 -8.40 8.67
N ALA A 186 -6.57 -9.05 7.67
CA ALA A 186 -6.15 -10.38 7.23
C ALA A 186 -4.70 -10.38 6.73
N TYR A 187 -4.30 -9.38 5.94
CA TYR A 187 -2.93 -9.26 5.47
C TYR A 187 -1.92 -9.00 6.61
N ALA A 188 -2.30 -8.20 7.60
CA ALA A 188 -1.50 -7.97 8.79
C ALA A 188 -1.33 -9.24 9.63
N ALA A 189 -2.36 -10.08 9.75
CA ALA A 189 -2.28 -11.37 10.43
C ALA A 189 -1.33 -12.35 9.71
N ILE A 190 -1.43 -12.43 8.37
CA ILE A 190 -0.50 -13.22 7.55
C ILE A 190 0.94 -12.73 7.77
N THR A 191 1.14 -11.41 7.72
CA THR A 191 2.47 -10.80 7.88
C THR A 191 3.04 -11.03 9.26
N THR A 192 2.21 -10.93 10.30
CA THR A 192 2.60 -11.26 11.67
C THR A 192 3.06 -12.71 11.75
N ASN A 193 2.33 -13.65 11.13
CA ASN A 193 2.70 -15.06 11.10
C ASN A 193 4.01 -15.33 10.35
N MET A 194 4.22 -14.70 9.19
CA MET A 194 5.44 -14.87 8.41
C MET A 194 6.67 -14.30 9.11
N THR A 195 6.51 -13.22 9.87
CA THR A 195 7.62 -12.49 10.52
C THR A 195 7.88 -12.90 11.97
N GLN A 196 7.17 -13.90 12.53
CA GLN A 196 7.28 -14.27 13.96
C GLN A 196 8.72 -14.54 14.44
N ASN A 197 9.57 -15.06 13.56
CA ASN A 197 10.97 -15.40 13.88
C ASN A 197 11.98 -14.39 13.32
N ASN A 198 11.53 -13.24 12.81
CA ASN A 198 12.39 -12.19 12.26
C ASN A 198 11.88 -10.80 12.69
N THR A 199 12.28 -10.37 13.88
CA THR A 199 11.87 -9.10 14.47
C THR A 199 12.30 -7.88 13.65
N VAL A 200 13.43 -7.95 12.96
CA VAL A 200 13.90 -6.85 12.11
C VAL A 200 12.96 -6.69 10.91
N ALA A 201 12.62 -7.80 10.25
CA ALA A 201 11.63 -7.80 9.19
C ALA A 201 10.24 -7.38 9.70
N SER A 202 9.79 -7.80 10.89
CA SER A 202 8.46 -7.43 11.42
C SER A 202 8.29 -5.93 11.64
N HIS A 203 9.38 -5.19 11.88
CA HIS A 203 9.35 -3.75 12.11
C HIS A 203 9.74 -2.90 10.89
N TRP A 204 10.22 -3.53 9.81
CA TRP A 204 10.68 -2.80 8.62
C TRP A 204 9.62 -1.82 8.09
N GLY A 205 10.06 -0.62 7.72
CA GLY A 205 9.20 0.45 7.18
C GLY A 205 8.22 1.06 8.18
N GLY A 206 8.24 0.67 9.46
CA GLY A 206 7.30 1.17 10.47
C GLY A 206 7.45 2.67 10.79
N ASN A 207 8.64 3.23 10.55
CA ASN A 207 8.97 4.63 10.74
C ASN A 207 8.54 5.55 9.60
N ILE A 208 8.11 5.00 8.45
CA ILE A 208 7.66 5.80 7.31
C ILE A 208 6.47 6.64 7.75
N ASP A 209 6.59 7.95 7.59
CA ASP A 209 5.55 8.93 7.89
C ASP A 209 4.71 9.18 6.64
N VAL A 210 3.40 8.91 6.73
CA VAL A 210 2.49 9.05 5.59
C VAL A 210 1.71 10.36 5.60
N ALA A 211 2.05 11.32 6.48
CA ALA A 211 1.34 12.60 6.60
C ALA A 211 1.23 13.37 5.28
N THR A 212 2.26 13.30 4.42
CA THR A 212 2.31 14.03 3.15
C THR A 212 1.63 13.29 2.00
N LEU A 213 1.22 12.03 2.23
CA LEU A 213 0.59 11.21 1.21
C LEU A 213 -0.93 11.42 1.16
N PRO A 214 -1.53 11.42 -0.04
CA PRO A 214 -2.98 11.43 -0.18
C PRO A 214 -3.62 10.27 0.60
N GLY A 215 -4.73 10.55 1.29
CA GLY A 215 -5.39 9.56 2.17
C GLY A 215 -5.72 8.23 1.48
N TRP A 216 -6.09 8.25 0.19
CA TRP A 216 -6.37 7.03 -0.59
C TRP A 216 -5.14 6.12 -0.74
N SER A 217 -3.93 6.69 -0.72
CA SER A 217 -2.67 5.95 -0.94
C SER A 217 -2.06 5.40 0.36
N GLN A 218 -2.46 5.93 1.52
CA GLN A 218 -1.88 5.54 2.80
C GLN A 218 -2.10 4.04 3.13
N PRO A 219 -3.29 3.44 2.91
CA PRO A 219 -3.45 1.99 3.09
C PRO A 219 -2.58 1.17 2.13
N LEU A 220 -2.31 1.67 0.91
CA LEU A 220 -1.42 0.99 -0.04
C LEU A 220 0.04 1.05 0.40
N VAL A 221 0.46 2.06 1.17
CA VAL A 221 1.76 2.05 1.86
C VAL A 221 1.80 0.91 2.87
N ALA A 222 0.73 0.71 3.64
CA ALA A 222 0.64 -0.38 4.61
C ALA A 222 0.81 -1.74 3.93
N GLU A 223 0.14 -1.96 2.79
CA GLU A 223 0.28 -3.18 2.00
C GLU A 223 1.70 -3.36 1.45
N ASN A 224 2.32 -2.31 0.90
CA ASN A 224 3.70 -2.38 0.41
C ASN A 224 4.71 -2.66 1.52
N VAL A 225 4.50 -2.08 2.71
CA VAL A 225 5.28 -2.39 3.90
C VAL A 225 5.12 -3.86 4.25
N MET A 226 3.89 -4.36 4.40
CA MET A 226 3.63 -5.76 4.73
C MET A 226 4.19 -6.75 3.69
N TYR A 227 4.06 -6.46 2.40
CA TYR A 227 4.66 -7.26 1.33
C TYR A 227 6.18 -7.32 1.49
N THR A 228 6.82 -6.17 1.73
CA THR A 228 8.27 -6.11 1.93
C THR A 228 8.68 -6.86 3.21
N ARG A 229 7.94 -6.74 4.31
CA ARG A 229 8.20 -7.52 5.54
C ARG A 229 8.15 -9.02 5.29
N ASN A 230 7.17 -9.49 4.53
CA ASN A 230 7.04 -10.90 4.16
C ASN A 230 8.19 -11.36 3.28
N PHE A 231 8.58 -10.55 2.31
CA PHE A 231 9.75 -10.82 1.47
C PHE A 231 11.03 -10.93 2.30
N LEU A 232 11.25 -10.02 3.26
CA LEU A 232 12.42 -10.05 4.13
C LEU A 232 12.38 -11.20 5.14
N ALA A 233 11.19 -11.65 5.54
CA ALA A 233 11.05 -12.85 6.38
C ALA A 233 11.39 -14.14 5.61
N THR A 234 11.06 -14.22 4.32
CA THR A 234 11.41 -15.36 3.47
C THR A 234 12.85 -15.32 2.94
N ASN A 235 13.50 -14.16 3.02
CA ASN A 235 14.89 -13.92 2.62
C ASN A 235 15.63 -13.17 3.74
N PRO A 236 15.86 -13.81 4.91
CA PRO A 236 16.45 -13.13 6.07
C PRO A 236 17.84 -12.54 5.81
N GLU A 237 18.58 -13.06 4.83
CA GLU A 237 19.87 -12.53 4.38
C GLU A 237 19.76 -11.17 3.67
N ALA A 238 18.57 -10.80 3.21
CA ALA A 238 18.32 -9.54 2.52
C ALA A 238 18.15 -8.35 3.47
N ILE A 239 18.09 -8.57 4.79
CA ILE A 239 17.97 -7.49 5.79
C ILE A 239 19.10 -7.55 6.82
N LYS A 240 19.76 -6.40 7.03
CA LYS A 240 20.78 -6.23 8.07
C LYS A 240 20.13 -5.93 9.41
N GLN A 241 20.88 -6.07 10.50
CA GLN A 241 20.37 -5.80 11.85
C GLN A 241 19.94 -4.33 12.07
N ASP A 242 20.50 -3.40 11.28
CA ASP A 242 20.11 -1.99 11.29
C ASP A 242 18.81 -1.70 10.50
N GLY A 243 18.19 -2.73 9.90
CA GLY A 243 16.97 -2.64 9.11
C GLY A 243 17.19 -2.27 7.65
N SER A 244 18.43 -2.01 7.22
CA SER A 244 18.73 -1.74 5.81
C SER A 244 18.62 -3.03 4.98
N VAL A 245 18.11 -2.87 3.75
CA VAL A 245 17.88 -3.98 2.81
C VAL A 245 19.06 -4.06 1.85
N ASP A 246 19.62 -5.25 1.68
CA ASP A 246 20.77 -5.51 0.81
C ASP A 246 20.51 -6.75 -0.05
N LEU A 247 20.02 -6.52 -1.27
CA LEU A 247 19.80 -7.58 -2.26
C LEU A 247 21.08 -7.92 -3.06
N GLY A 248 22.18 -7.18 -2.84
CA GLY A 248 23.47 -7.49 -3.47
C GLY A 248 24.07 -8.79 -2.95
N ASN A 249 23.81 -9.10 -1.68
CA ASN A 249 24.28 -10.32 -1.02
C ASN A 249 23.38 -11.55 -1.23
N ALA A 250 22.21 -11.40 -1.85
CA ALA A 250 21.33 -12.53 -2.19
C ALA A 250 21.92 -13.44 -3.31
N GLY A 251 23.15 -13.19 -3.77
CA GLY A 251 23.78 -13.90 -4.88
C GLY A 251 24.05 -15.39 -4.68
N SER A 252 23.91 -15.94 -3.47
CA SER A 252 24.11 -17.37 -3.19
C SER A 252 22.82 -18.17 -2.94
N THR A 253 21.70 -17.49 -2.67
CA THR A 253 20.40 -18.13 -2.39
C THR A 253 19.36 -17.51 -3.31
N PRO A 254 18.64 -18.31 -4.14
CA PRO A 254 17.56 -17.77 -4.95
C PRO A 254 16.54 -17.04 -4.09
N LEU A 255 16.22 -15.78 -4.44
CA LEU A 255 15.23 -15.00 -3.73
C LEU A 255 13.85 -15.66 -3.81
N MET A 256 13.23 -15.82 -2.65
CA MET A 256 11.87 -16.31 -2.47
C MET A 256 10.88 -15.13 -2.49
N PHE A 257 9.88 -15.18 -3.37
CA PHE A 257 8.86 -14.13 -3.43
C PHE A 257 7.55 -14.63 -2.80
N PRO A 258 7.06 -13.98 -1.73
CA PRO A 258 5.78 -14.34 -1.15
C PRO A 258 4.63 -13.99 -2.11
N GLN A 259 3.49 -14.67 -1.93
CA GLN A 259 2.27 -14.30 -2.63
C GLN A 259 1.80 -12.91 -2.20
N ASP A 260 1.36 -12.10 -3.17
CA ASP A 260 0.81 -10.75 -2.90
C ASP A 260 -0.69 -10.84 -2.60
N VAL A 261 -1.02 -11.29 -1.40
CA VAL A 261 -2.41 -11.58 -0.99
C VAL A 261 -3.35 -10.38 -1.03
N SER A 262 -2.86 -9.15 -1.23
CA SER A 262 -3.72 -7.96 -1.30
C SER A 262 -4.69 -8.04 -2.47
N ALA A 263 -4.26 -8.56 -3.63
CA ALA A 263 -5.10 -8.64 -4.80
C ALA A 263 -6.24 -9.66 -4.60
N GLU A 264 -5.92 -10.83 -4.03
CA GLU A 264 -6.90 -11.87 -3.73
C GLU A 264 -7.87 -11.43 -2.64
N LEU A 265 -7.40 -10.77 -1.58
CA LEU A 265 -8.24 -10.27 -0.50
C LEU A 265 -9.18 -9.16 -0.99
N ASN A 266 -8.67 -8.25 -1.82
CA ASN A 266 -9.47 -7.18 -2.42
C ASN A 266 -10.48 -7.72 -3.46
N GLY A 267 -10.18 -8.84 -4.11
CA GLY A 267 -11.10 -9.55 -5.01
C GLY A 267 -12.13 -10.44 -4.30
N ALA A 268 -11.81 -11.03 -3.15
CA ALA A 268 -12.68 -11.95 -2.40
C ALA A 268 -13.92 -11.26 -1.77
N GLY A 269 -13.91 -9.93 -1.65
CA GLY A 269 -15.09 -9.14 -1.26
C GLY A 269 -16.12 -8.96 -2.38
N ALA A 270 -15.77 -9.27 -3.63
CA ALA A 270 -16.72 -9.40 -4.73
C ALA A 270 -17.05 -10.89 -4.87
N ALA A 271 -18.31 -11.26 -4.60
CA ALA A 271 -18.79 -12.61 -4.87
C ALA A 271 -18.38 -13.05 -6.29
N PRO A 272 -17.99 -14.31 -6.51
CA PRO A 272 -17.48 -14.74 -7.81
C PRO A 272 -18.62 -14.67 -8.82
N ASN A 273 -18.48 -13.80 -9.82
CA ASN A 273 -19.27 -13.95 -11.03
C ASN A 273 -18.70 -15.17 -11.77
N ALA A 274 -19.29 -16.33 -11.51
CA ALA A 274 -18.97 -17.55 -12.22
C ALA A 274 -19.37 -17.39 -13.68
N THR A 275 -18.43 -16.97 -14.53
CA THR A 275 -18.44 -17.25 -15.98
C THR A 275 -17.07 -16.99 -16.56
N SER A 276 -16.18 -17.96 -16.40
CA SER A 276 -15.07 -18.22 -17.33
C SER A 276 -14.72 -19.72 -17.22
N ALA A 277 -15.72 -20.56 -17.49
CA ALA A 277 -15.45 -21.94 -17.86
C ALA A 277 -14.90 -21.91 -19.29
N ALA A 278 -13.71 -22.50 -19.44
CA ALA A 278 -13.00 -22.66 -20.69
C ALA A 278 -13.93 -23.19 -21.81
N SER A 279 -13.87 -22.54 -22.97
CA SER A 279 -14.53 -22.93 -24.19
C SER A 279 -13.95 -24.25 -24.72
N VAL A 280 -14.77 -25.30 -24.69
CA VAL A 280 -14.58 -26.52 -25.49
C VAL A 280 -15.45 -26.38 -26.76
N PRO A 281 -14.97 -26.66 -27.99
CA PRO A 281 -15.78 -26.47 -29.18
C PRO A 281 -16.88 -27.54 -29.28
N ALA A 282 -18.07 -27.09 -29.67
CA ALA A 282 -19.26 -27.89 -29.83
C ALA A 282 -19.17 -28.85 -31.02
N ALA A 283 -19.47 -30.13 -30.78
CA ALA A 283 -19.86 -31.07 -31.82
C ALA A 283 -21.35 -30.87 -32.14
N VAL A 284 -21.63 -30.80 -33.44
CA VAL A 284 -22.94 -30.66 -34.08
C VAL A 284 -23.91 -31.78 -33.72
N SER A 285 -25.21 -31.46 -33.55
CA SER A 285 -26.36 -32.24 -34.06
C SER A 285 -27.70 -31.53 -33.83
N SER A 286 -28.26 -31.06 -34.95
CA SER A 286 -29.67 -30.95 -35.37
C SER A 286 -30.83 -31.03 -34.37
N ALA A 287 -31.74 -30.08 -34.55
CA ALA A 287 -33.04 -29.90 -33.92
C ALA A 287 -34.13 -30.89 -34.38
N ALA A 288 -35.07 -31.17 -33.47
CA ALA A 288 -36.52 -31.40 -33.72
C ALA A 288 -37.25 -31.22 -32.37
N SER A 289 -37.98 -30.12 -32.15
CA SER A 289 -39.41 -29.94 -32.40
C SER A 289 -40.34 -30.60 -31.36
N SER A 290 -40.93 -29.75 -30.53
CA SER A 290 -42.35 -29.68 -30.15
C SER A 290 -43.07 -30.95 -29.64
N ALA A 291 -43.51 -30.93 -28.38
CA ALA A 291 -44.93 -31.02 -28.01
C ALA A 291 -45.10 -31.10 -26.48
N SER A 292 -45.94 -30.22 -25.95
CA SER A 292 -46.50 -30.27 -24.61
C SER A 292 -47.82 -31.04 -24.62
N SER A 293 -48.01 -31.97 -23.68
CA SER A 293 -49.34 -32.46 -23.30
C SER A 293 -49.43 -32.78 -21.81
N THR A 294 -50.57 -32.38 -21.29
CA THR A 294 -51.07 -32.32 -19.92
C THR A 294 -51.53 -33.66 -19.33
N ALA A 295 -51.60 -33.67 -17.99
CA ALA A 295 -52.62 -34.30 -17.14
C ALA A 295 -52.49 -35.78 -16.66
N SER A 296 -52.34 -35.87 -15.33
CA SER A 296 -53.21 -36.57 -14.36
C SER A 296 -53.08 -38.07 -14.04
N SER A 297 -52.84 -38.28 -12.73
CA SER A 297 -53.46 -39.22 -11.78
C SER A 297 -53.06 -40.70 -11.67
N SER A 298 -52.71 -41.03 -10.41
CA SER A 298 -53.04 -42.21 -9.59
C SER A 298 -52.29 -43.54 -9.73
N ALA A 299 -51.65 -43.92 -8.61
CA ALA A 299 -51.80 -45.16 -7.84
C ALA A 299 -50.46 -45.83 -7.44
N ALA A 300 -50.29 -46.01 -6.13
CA ALA A 300 -49.25 -46.81 -5.45
C ALA A 300 -49.68 -48.32 -5.44
N PRO A 301 -48.91 -49.32 -4.91
CA PRO A 301 -48.18 -49.27 -3.63
C PRO A 301 -46.83 -50.04 -3.49
N ALA A 302 -46.12 -49.63 -2.43
CA ALA A 302 -45.39 -50.41 -1.41
C ALA A 302 -44.37 -51.51 -1.75
N ALA A 303 -43.13 -51.29 -1.29
CA ALA A 303 -42.40 -52.10 -0.29
C ALA A 303 -41.10 -51.36 0.10
N ALA A 304 -40.44 -51.52 1.24
CA ALA A 304 -40.74 -51.78 2.64
C ALA A 304 -39.37 -51.67 3.37
N ASN A 305 -39.40 -51.33 4.66
CA ASN A 305 -38.31 -51.38 5.66
C ASN A 305 -37.33 -50.19 5.65
N GLY A 306 -37.16 -49.37 6.69
CA GLY A 306 -37.63 -49.42 8.07
C GLY A 306 -36.60 -48.67 8.92
N ALA A 307 -36.99 -47.53 9.49
CA ALA A 307 -36.19 -46.72 10.41
C ALA A 307 -36.77 -46.83 11.81
N VAL A 308 -35.94 -47.02 12.85
CA VAL A 308 -36.26 -46.74 14.26
C VAL A 308 -34.92 -46.50 14.98
N THR A 309 -34.49 -45.25 15.19
CA THR A 309 -34.60 -44.44 16.44
C THR A 309 -34.10 -45.12 17.72
N THR A 310 -33.18 -44.45 18.43
CA THR A 310 -33.26 -43.97 19.83
C THR A 310 -31.89 -43.91 20.54
N SER A 311 -31.57 -42.73 21.09
CA SER A 311 -30.62 -42.46 22.20
C SER A 311 -31.12 -43.12 23.53
N PRO A 312 -30.55 -42.95 24.76
CA PRO A 312 -29.50 -42.03 25.24
C PRO A 312 -28.57 -42.54 26.39
N LYS A 313 -27.76 -41.60 26.95
CA LYS A 313 -27.26 -41.48 28.35
C LYS A 313 -25.89 -42.06 28.79
N PHE A 314 -25.04 -41.10 29.22
CA PHE A 314 -24.17 -41.04 30.42
C PHE A 314 -23.27 -42.22 30.79
N VAL A 315 -21.94 -41.98 30.79
CA VAL A 315 -21.05 -42.43 31.89
C VAL A 315 -20.02 -41.33 32.20
N VAL A 316 -20.10 -40.84 33.44
CA VAL A 316 -19.09 -40.10 34.19
C VAL A 316 -18.11 -41.14 34.76
N ALA A 317 -16.80 -40.89 34.66
CA ALA A 317 -15.81 -41.62 35.47
C ALA A 317 -15.00 -40.60 36.28
N LEU A 318 -15.31 -40.57 37.57
CA LEU A 318 -14.62 -39.90 38.65
C LEU A 318 -13.89 -41.00 39.42
N VAL A 319 -12.57 -40.89 39.61
CA VAL A 319 -11.88 -41.58 40.71
C VAL A 319 -11.00 -40.56 41.41
N ALA A 320 -11.30 -40.38 42.69
CA ALA A 320 -10.56 -39.62 43.68
C ALA A 320 -9.92 -40.58 44.69
N ALA A 321 -8.73 -40.24 45.19
CA ALA A 321 -8.24 -40.50 46.55
C ALA A 321 -6.90 -39.74 46.71
N ALA A 322 -6.87 -38.59 47.39
CA ALA A 322 -6.68 -38.38 48.85
C ALA A 322 -5.18 -38.31 49.22
N ALA A 323 -4.62 -37.11 49.43
CA ALA A 323 -4.58 -36.33 50.68
C ALA A 323 -3.46 -36.83 51.64
N SER A 324 -2.41 -36.05 51.90
CA SER A 324 -2.16 -35.25 53.14
C SER A 324 -0.62 -35.23 53.31
N PHE A 325 0.13 -34.27 53.87
CA PHE A 325 -0.10 -33.35 54.99
C PHE A 325 1.13 -32.40 55.13
N PHE A 326 0.86 -31.13 55.47
CA PHE A 326 1.59 -30.20 56.37
C PHE A 326 2.83 -29.37 55.93
N LEU A 327 2.53 -28.08 55.69
CA LEU A 327 3.05 -26.87 56.37
C LEU A 327 4.29 -26.99 57.28
N LEU A 328 5.32 -26.23 56.92
CA LEU A 328 5.98 -25.20 57.74
C LEU A 328 6.48 -24.08 56.81
#